data_AF-A0AAV8YIY8-F1
#
_entry.id   AF-A0AAV8YIY8-F1
#
_cell.length_a   1.000
_cell.length_b   1.000
_cell.length_c   1.000
_cell.angle_alpha   90.00
_cell.angle_beta   90.00
_cell.angle_gamma   90.00
#
_symmetry.space_group_name_H-M   'P 1'
#
loop_
_entity.id
_entity.type
_entity.pdbx_description
1 polymer ?
#
loop_
_entity_poly.entity_id
_entity_poly.type
_entity_poly.pdbx_seq_one_letter_code
_entity_poly.pdbx_strand_id
1 'polypeptide(L)'
;MTFSDAITDGDIVLTGSSTEGLQVVFTFTSSISVSYWNLKEATATYENNEYNLTGSISDIYAPLSFSYHCGDLVLTDSANFQLDITYFQVQPFFNGTDNTTKFSDAYDCVGFTTVPIWSGLFVTSILLLIMTFGITMMMDIRTMDRFDDAKGKTITVTAE
;
A
#
# COMPACT_ATOMS: atom_id res chain seq x y z
N MET A 1 24.05 -7.44 17.22
CA MET A 1 24.15 -8.10 15.91
C MET A 1 25.05 -7.24 15.03
N THR A 2 26.04 -7.82 14.37
CA THR A 2 26.91 -7.14 13.40
C THR A 2 26.44 -7.47 12.01
N PHE A 3 26.30 -6.47 11.14
CA PHE A 3 25.86 -6.64 9.76
C PHE A 3 27.03 -6.42 8.81
N SER A 4 27.09 -7.27 7.78
CA SER A 4 28.00 -7.13 6.64
C SER A 4 27.21 -7.32 5.35
N ASP A 5 27.50 -6.50 4.34
CA ASP A 5 26.92 -6.59 3.02
C ASP A 5 27.90 -7.20 2.00
N ALA A 6 27.35 -7.84 0.98
CA ALA A 6 28.08 -8.31 -0.19
C ALA A 6 27.19 -8.21 -1.43
N ILE A 7 27.79 -7.99 -2.60
CA ILE A 7 27.08 -8.00 -3.88
C ILE A 7 27.41 -9.33 -4.58
N THR A 8 26.38 -10.11 -4.89
CA THR A 8 26.50 -11.41 -5.56
C THR A 8 25.57 -11.44 -6.76
N ASP A 9 26.12 -11.54 -7.98
CA ASP A 9 25.33 -11.62 -9.23
C ASP A 9 24.31 -10.48 -9.43
N GLY A 10 24.63 -9.28 -8.92
CA GLY A 10 23.73 -8.11 -8.97
C GLY A 10 22.67 -8.06 -7.86
N ASP A 11 22.56 -9.10 -7.04
CA ASP A 11 21.77 -9.12 -5.82
C ASP A 11 22.61 -8.61 -4.62
N ILE A 12 21.95 -7.99 -3.66
CA ILE A 12 22.57 -7.51 -2.41
C ILE A 12 22.28 -8.54 -1.32
N VAL A 13 23.33 -9.08 -0.72
CA VAL A 13 23.25 -10.05 0.37
C VAL A 13 23.65 -9.36 1.67
N LEU A 14 22.72 -9.28 2.62
CA LEU A 14 22.97 -8.77 3.97
C LEU A 14 23.08 -9.94 4.94
N THR A 15 24.23 -10.04 5.60
CA THR A 15 24.49 -11.06 6.61
C THR A 15 24.58 -10.40 7.98
N GLY A 16 23.66 -10.73 8.88
CA GLY A 16 23.68 -10.34 10.29
C GLY A 16 24.18 -11.50 11.14
N SER A 17 25.18 -11.29 11.99
CA SER A 17 25.65 -12.27 12.95
C SER A 17 25.51 -11.76 14.39
N SER A 18 25.05 -12.63 15.28
CA SER A 18 24.93 -12.38 16.72
C SER A 18 26.02 -13.14 17.48
N THR A 19 26.43 -12.58 18.62
CA THR A 19 27.35 -13.23 19.57
C THR A 19 26.77 -14.50 20.18
N GLU A 20 25.46 -14.68 20.11
CA GLU A 20 24.72 -15.85 20.62
C GLU A 20 24.60 -16.98 19.58
N GLY A 21 25.30 -16.89 18.45
CA GLY A 21 25.34 -17.95 17.43
C GLY A 21 24.20 -17.92 16.41
N LEU A 22 23.32 -16.91 16.47
CA LEU A 22 22.33 -16.64 15.42
C LEU A 22 22.99 -15.88 14.26
N GLN A 23 22.89 -16.41 13.05
CA GLN A 23 23.22 -15.75 11.80
C GLN A 23 21.96 -15.65 10.93
N VAL A 24 21.73 -14.51 10.31
CA VAL A 24 20.61 -14.29 9.39
C VAL A 24 21.15 -13.72 8.09
N VAL A 25 20.72 -14.27 6.97
CA VAL A 25 21.11 -13.86 5.63
C VAL A 25 19.87 -13.45 4.85
N PHE A 26 19.86 -12.23 4.35
CA PHE A 26 18.81 -11.68 3.50
C PHE A 26 19.36 -11.37 2.12
N THR A 27 18.72 -11.89 1.08
CA THR A 27 19.09 -11.63 -0.31
C THR A 27 18.04 -10.73 -0.95
N PHE A 28 18.45 -9.53 -1.38
CA PHE A 28 17.61 -8.56 -2.05
C PHE A 28 17.94 -8.53 -3.54
N THR A 29 16.92 -8.60 -4.37
CA THR A 29 17.07 -8.50 -5.82
C THR A 29 16.40 -7.23 -6.33
N SER A 30 16.98 -6.62 -7.36
CA SER A 30 16.38 -5.50 -8.06
C SER A 30 15.95 -5.93 -9.45
N SER A 31 14.71 -5.62 -9.82
CA SER A 31 14.23 -5.86 -11.18
C SER A 31 14.42 -4.60 -12.02
N ILE A 32 15.33 -4.67 -13.00
CA ILE A 32 15.72 -3.55 -13.88
C ILE A 32 14.51 -2.98 -14.66
N SER A 33 13.47 -3.79 -14.91
CA SER A 33 12.28 -3.39 -15.66
C SER A 33 11.26 -2.56 -14.86
N VAL A 34 11.29 -2.61 -13.51
CA VAL A 34 10.19 -2.06 -12.69
C VAL A 34 10.67 -1.01 -11.67
N SER A 35 11.97 -0.79 -11.48
CA SER A 35 12.51 0.16 -10.48
C SER A 35 12.09 -0.15 -9.02
N TYR A 36 11.72 -1.41 -8.75
CA TYR A 36 11.50 -1.94 -7.41
C TYR A 36 12.57 -2.95 -7.05
N TRP A 37 12.86 -3.04 -5.76
CA TRP A 37 13.57 -4.15 -5.16
C TRP A 37 12.62 -4.98 -4.29
N ASN A 38 12.92 -6.26 -4.14
CA ASN A 38 12.20 -7.16 -3.24
C ASN A 38 13.17 -8.06 -2.48
N LEU A 39 12.71 -8.59 -1.36
CA LEU A 39 13.40 -9.64 -0.63
C LEU A 39 13.16 -10.97 -1.35
N LYS A 40 14.22 -11.58 -1.88
CA LYS A 40 14.17 -12.80 -2.68
C LYS A 40 14.25 -14.04 -1.81
N GLU A 41 15.22 -14.06 -0.89
CA GLU A 41 15.52 -15.20 -0.04
C GLU A 41 15.89 -14.72 1.37
N ALA A 42 15.52 -15.52 2.36
CA ALA A 42 15.95 -15.32 3.74
C ALA A 42 16.28 -16.67 4.37
N THR A 43 17.46 -16.77 4.97
CA THR A 43 17.89 -17.95 5.71
C THR A 43 18.39 -17.53 7.08
N ALA A 44 18.13 -18.36 8.07
CA ALA A 44 18.64 -18.17 9.42
C ALA A 44 19.40 -19.43 9.85
N THR A 45 20.60 -19.24 10.38
CA THR A 45 21.42 -20.31 10.94
C THR A 45 21.49 -20.12 12.45
N TYR A 46 21.07 -21.13 13.21
CA TYR A 46 21.15 -21.13 14.67
C TYR A 46 21.65 -22.49 15.14
N GLU A 47 22.67 -22.49 16.02
CA GLU A 47 23.29 -23.72 16.55
C GLU A 47 23.72 -24.74 15.46
N ASN A 48 24.26 -24.26 14.33
CA ASN A 48 24.63 -25.05 13.13
C ASN A 48 23.46 -25.67 12.35
N ASN A 49 22.22 -25.35 12.68
CA ASN A 49 21.05 -25.72 11.88
C ASN A 49 20.67 -24.53 10.99
N GLU A 50 20.46 -24.80 9.71
CA GLU A 50 20.00 -23.81 8.74
C GLU A 50 18.47 -23.95 8.56
N TYR A 51 17.77 -22.83 8.69
CA TYR A 51 16.33 -22.70 8.56
C TYR A 51 16.01 -21.80 7.36
N ASN A 52 15.18 -22.31 6.46
CA ASN A 52 14.80 -21.57 5.26
C ASN A 52 13.51 -20.78 5.51
N LEU A 53 13.62 -19.46 5.58
CA LEU A 53 12.52 -18.55 5.87
C LEU A 53 11.81 -18.06 4.60
N THR A 54 12.30 -18.46 3.42
CA THR A 54 11.84 -17.95 2.12
C THR A 54 10.35 -18.21 1.88
N GLY A 55 9.81 -19.32 2.40
CA GLY A 55 8.38 -19.65 2.27
C GLY A 55 7.44 -18.68 2.99
N SER A 56 7.93 -17.92 3.96
CA SER A 56 7.16 -16.93 4.73
C SER A 56 7.33 -15.50 4.20
N ILE A 57 8.13 -15.32 3.15
CA ILE A 57 8.34 -14.00 2.53
C ILE A 57 7.16 -13.72 1.61
N SER A 58 6.20 -12.94 2.09
CA SER A 58 5.16 -12.32 1.27
C SER A 58 5.24 -10.80 1.40
N ASP A 59 5.25 -10.10 0.27
CA ASP A 59 5.03 -8.64 0.19
C ASP A 59 6.11 -7.73 0.82
N ILE A 60 7.38 -8.14 0.78
CA ILE A 60 8.51 -7.27 1.13
C ILE A 60 9.14 -6.71 -0.15
N TYR A 61 8.71 -5.52 -0.55
CA TYR A 61 9.24 -4.80 -1.70
C TYR A 61 9.11 -3.29 -1.50
N ALA A 62 9.99 -2.52 -2.13
CA ALA A 62 9.87 -1.07 -2.20
C ALA A 62 10.54 -0.51 -3.47
N PRO A 63 10.24 0.72 -3.89
CA PRO A 63 10.97 1.38 -4.96
C PRO A 63 12.46 1.54 -4.64
N LEU A 64 13.32 1.57 -5.66
CA LEU A 64 14.80 1.68 -5.54
C LEU A 64 15.32 2.86 -4.69
N SER A 65 14.54 3.93 -4.56
CA SER A 65 14.93 5.12 -3.78
C SER A 65 14.27 5.18 -2.40
N PHE A 66 13.53 4.17 -1.98
CA PHE A 66 12.76 4.16 -0.73
C PHE A 66 13.29 3.09 0.23
N SER A 67 13.15 3.35 1.52
CA SER A 67 13.30 2.32 2.55
C SER A 67 11.98 1.57 2.71
N TYR A 68 12.02 0.28 3.03
CA TYR A 68 10.84 -0.45 3.46
C TYR A 68 10.74 -0.37 4.97
N HIS A 69 9.55 -0.07 5.48
CA HIS A 69 9.27 -0.04 6.91
C HIS A 69 8.03 -0.88 7.20
N CYS A 70 8.14 -1.77 8.17
CA CYS A 70 7.01 -2.51 8.70
C CYS A 70 7.20 -2.65 10.20
N GLY A 71 6.10 -2.79 10.95
CA GLY A 71 6.15 -2.94 12.41
C GLY A 71 6.88 -4.22 12.81
N ASP A 72 6.14 -5.27 13.13
CA ASP A 72 6.72 -6.55 13.50
C ASP A 72 6.78 -7.47 12.28
N LEU A 73 8.00 -7.86 11.89
CA LEU A 73 8.24 -8.82 10.83
C LEU A 73 8.43 -10.21 11.44
N VAL A 74 7.49 -11.11 11.14
CA VAL A 74 7.54 -12.50 11.56
C VAL A 74 7.83 -13.39 10.35
N LEU A 75 8.97 -14.06 10.36
CA LEU A 75 9.35 -15.05 9.36
C LEU A 75 9.37 -16.44 9.98
N THR A 76 8.68 -17.39 9.34
CA THR A 76 8.55 -18.77 9.84
C THR A 76 9.13 -19.77 8.84
N ASP A 77 9.81 -20.80 9.36
CA ASP A 77 10.20 -21.98 8.60
C ASP A 77 9.22 -23.14 8.86
N SER A 78 9.14 -24.04 7.88
CA SER A 78 8.48 -25.33 7.92
C SER A 78 8.83 -26.19 9.15
N ALA A 79 10.01 -26.01 9.74
CA ALA A 79 10.50 -26.77 10.89
C ALA A 79 10.12 -26.20 12.28
N ASN A 80 9.15 -25.27 12.36
CA ASN A 80 8.74 -24.53 13.57
C ASN A 80 9.80 -23.56 14.13
N PHE A 81 10.71 -23.09 13.27
CA PHE A 81 11.58 -21.97 13.63
C PHE A 81 10.89 -20.65 13.25
N GLN A 82 10.93 -19.67 14.16
CA GLN A 82 10.32 -18.35 13.96
C GLN A 82 11.36 -17.28 14.27
N LEU A 83 11.59 -16.39 13.31
CA LEU A 83 12.37 -15.19 13.46
C LEU A 83 11.41 -14.00 13.60
N ASP A 84 11.46 -13.33 14.74
CA ASP A 84 10.68 -12.14 15.04
C ASP A 84 11.61 -10.92 15.05
N ILE A 85 11.33 -9.95 14.17
CA ILE A 85 12.07 -8.70 14.06
C ILE A 85 11.09 -7.55 14.31
N THR A 86 11.24 -6.93 15.47
CA THR A 86 10.47 -5.73 15.84
C THR A 86 11.06 -4.50 15.15
N TYR A 87 10.17 -3.60 14.69
CA TYR A 87 10.52 -2.35 13.99
C TYR A 87 11.43 -2.58 12.77
N PHE A 88 11.00 -3.43 11.85
CA PHE A 88 11.76 -3.75 10.66
C PHE A 88 11.86 -2.56 9.69
N GLN A 89 13.07 -2.05 9.48
CA GLN A 89 13.36 -1.04 8.46
C GLN A 89 14.62 -1.41 7.67
N VAL A 90 14.52 -1.42 6.34
CA VAL A 90 15.66 -1.76 5.47
C VAL A 90 15.66 -0.96 4.17
N GLN A 91 16.86 -0.62 3.71
CA GLN A 91 17.08 -0.01 2.39
C GLN A 91 18.36 -0.62 1.79
N PRO A 92 18.22 -1.59 0.87
CA PRO A 92 19.38 -2.25 0.27
C PRO A 92 20.00 -1.40 -0.85
N PHE A 93 19.19 -0.65 -1.60
CA PHE A 93 19.65 0.16 -2.73
C PHE A 93 19.66 1.64 -2.36
N PHE A 94 20.81 2.28 -2.52
CA PHE A 94 20.99 3.72 -2.32
C PHE A 94 21.22 4.40 -3.66
N ASN A 95 20.42 5.42 -3.98
CA ASN A 95 20.72 6.29 -5.10
C ASN A 95 21.81 7.27 -4.62
N GLY A 96 23.00 7.21 -5.22
CA GLY A 96 24.24 7.84 -4.74
C GLY A 96 24.28 9.37 -4.71
N THR A 97 23.14 10.04 -4.50
CA THR A 97 23.04 11.49 -4.40
C THR A 97 23.34 12.00 -2.99
N ASP A 98 23.13 11.18 -1.96
CA ASP A 98 23.37 11.54 -0.57
C ASP A 98 24.30 10.50 0.09
N ASN A 99 25.56 10.87 0.31
CA ASN A 99 26.51 10.13 1.18
C ASN A 99 26.12 10.27 2.68
N THR A 100 24.83 10.26 2.97
CA THR A 100 24.30 10.34 4.32
C THR A 100 23.89 8.94 4.74
N THR A 101 24.26 8.54 5.96
CA THR A 101 23.92 7.24 6.56
C THR A 101 22.44 7.16 6.98
N LYS A 102 21.55 7.82 6.24
CA LYS A 102 20.13 7.96 6.57
C LYS A 102 19.28 7.18 5.58
N PHE A 103 18.21 6.57 6.08
CA PHE A 103 17.16 6.02 5.25
C PHE A 103 16.45 7.14 4.49
N SER A 104 16.09 6.84 3.25
CA SER A 104 15.16 7.64 2.45
C SER A 104 13.73 7.47 2.97
N ASP A 105 12.76 8.09 2.29
CA ASP A 105 11.34 7.97 2.60
C ASP A 105 10.93 6.50 2.77
N ALA A 106 10.11 6.25 3.78
CA ALA A 106 9.65 4.92 4.14
C ALA A 106 8.44 4.51 3.30
N TYR A 107 8.48 3.27 2.81
CA TYR A 107 7.39 2.57 2.17
C TYR A 107 6.81 1.59 3.18
N ASP A 108 5.64 1.91 3.70
CA ASP A 108 4.98 1.10 4.73
C ASP A 108 4.31 -0.13 4.14
N CYS A 109 4.34 -1.25 4.88
CA CYS A 109 3.68 -2.51 4.52
C CYS A 109 2.14 -2.46 4.54
N VAL A 110 1.54 -1.34 4.96
CA VAL A 110 0.10 -1.12 4.95
C VAL A 110 -0.29 -0.24 3.77
N GLY A 111 -1.31 -0.66 3.03
CA GLY A 111 -1.88 0.18 1.98
C GLY A 111 -2.47 1.47 2.57
N PHE A 112 -2.25 2.61 1.89
CA PHE A 112 -2.81 3.91 2.29
C PHE A 112 -4.32 3.88 2.57
N THR A 113 -5.05 3.01 1.87
CA THR A 113 -6.50 2.82 2.00
C THR A 113 -6.84 1.35 1.81
N THR A 114 -7.79 0.85 2.62
CA THR A 114 -8.19 -0.56 2.58
C THR A 114 -9.35 -0.79 1.60
N VAL A 115 -9.51 -2.01 1.10
CA VAL A 115 -10.61 -2.39 0.20
C VAL A 115 -12.00 -2.02 0.76
N PRO A 116 -12.30 -2.22 2.07
CA PRO A 116 -13.58 -1.79 2.65
C PRO A 116 -13.81 -0.27 2.62
N ILE A 117 -12.75 0.54 2.77
CA ILE A 117 -12.87 2.00 2.71
C ILE A 117 -13.23 2.44 1.29
N TRP A 118 -12.59 1.84 0.28
CA TRP A 118 -12.89 2.12 -1.13
C TRP A 118 -14.32 1.74 -1.52
N SER A 119 -14.78 0.56 -1.12
CA SER A 119 -16.15 0.13 -1.42
C SER A 119 -17.18 1.00 -0.70
N GLY A 120 -16.90 1.41 0.54
CA GLY A 120 -17.73 2.36 1.28
C GLY A 120 -17.81 3.73 0.62
N LEU A 121 -16.66 4.30 0.22
CA LEU A 121 -16.60 5.60 -0.46
C LEU A 121 -17.32 5.56 -1.81
N PHE A 122 -17.22 4.44 -2.53
CA PHE A 122 -17.92 4.26 -3.80
C PHE A 122 -19.45 4.25 -3.63
N VAL A 123 -19.97 3.49 -2.67
CA VAL A 123 -21.43 3.40 -2.43
C VAL A 123 -21.98 4.73 -1.90
N THR A 124 -21.28 5.36 -0.95
CA THR A 124 -21.69 6.66 -0.41
C THR A 124 -21.70 7.76 -1.47
N SER A 125 -20.74 7.76 -2.40
CA SER A 125 -20.73 8.67 -3.55
C SER A 125 -21.99 8.51 -4.43
N ILE A 126 -22.40 7.27 -4.73
CA ILE A 126 -23.64 7.00 -5.51
C ILE A 126 -24.88 7.52 -4.77
N LEU A 127 -24.98 7.27 -3.47
CA LEU A 127 -26.10 7.76 -2.66
C LEU A 127 -26.16 9.29 -2.63
N LEU A 128 -25.02 9.96 -2.52
CA LEU A 128 -24.93 11.42 -2.60
C LEU A 128 -25.39 11.97 -3.95
N LEU A 129 -25.06 11.30 -5.05
CA LEU A 129 -25.52 11.69 -6.39
C LEU A 129 -27.04 11.61 -6.51
N ILE A 130 -27.64 10.49 -6.07
CA ILE A 130 -29.10 10.31 -6.11
C ILE A 130 -29.80 11.32 -5.20
N MET A 131 -29.27 11.55 -4.00
CA MET A 131 -29.82 12.53 -3.06
C MET A 131 -29.77 13.95 -3.63
N THR A 132 -28.62 14.34 -4.19
CA THR A 132 -28.46 15.68 -4.81
C THR A 132 -29.40 15.86 -5.99
N PHE A 133 -29.57 14.82 -6.82
CA PHE A 133 -30.52 14.84 -7.92
C PHE A 133 -31.97 15.03 -7.43
N GLY A 134 -32.36 14.29 -6.39
CA GLY A 134 -33.69 14.42 -5.77
C GLY A 134 -33.93 15.81 -5.20
N ILE A 135 -32.96 16.38 -4.48
CA ILE A 135 -33.05 17.75 -3.93
C ILE A 135 -33.14 18.78 -5.06
N THR A 136 -32.36 18.62 -6.13
CA THR A 136 -32.41 19.52 -7.30
C THR A 136 -33.78 19.52 -7.97
N MET A 137 -34.42 18.35 -8.10
CA MET A 137 -35.80 18.27 -8.60
C MET A 137 -36.80 18.94 -7.66
N MET A 138 -36.65 18.75 -6.35
CA MET A 138 -37.53 19.42 -5.36
C MET A 138 -37.39 20.94 -5.42
N MET A 139 -36.19 21.47 -5.67
CA MET A 139 -35.95 22.92 -5.78
C MET A 139 -36.55 23.54 -7.05
N ASP A 140 -36.82 22.76 -8.10
CA ASP A 140 -37.43 23.26 -9.35
C ASP A 140 -38.96 23.09 -9.39
N ILE A 141 -39.61 22.69 -8.29
CA ILE A 141 -41.07 22.67 -8.22
C ILE A 141 -41.58 24.12 -8.24
N ARG A 142 -42.19 24.50 -9.36
CA ARG A 142 -42.86 25.79 -9.52
C ARG A 142 -44.34 25.66 -9.22
N THR A 143 -44.85 26.53 -8.36
CA THR A 143 -46.29 26.67 -8.15
C THR A 143 -46.91 27.31 -9.39
N MET A 144 -48.06 26.80 -9.82
CA MET A 144 -48.83 27.34 -10.93
C MET A 144 -49.12 28.83 -10.72
N ASP A 145 -48.68 29.65 -11.68
CA ASP A 145 -48.69 31.12 -11.62
C ASP A 145 -50.11 31.70 -11.74
N ARG A 146 -51.02 30.98 -12.39
CA ARG A 146 -52.38 31.47 -12.64
C ARG A 146 -53.42 30.45 -12.23
N PHE A 147 -54.15 30.78 -11.17
CA PHE A 147 -55.44 30.16 -10.92
C PHE A 147 -56.42 30.69 -11.97
N ASP A 148 -57.18 29.80 -12.60
CA ASP A 148 -58.17 30.18 -13.61
C ASP A 148 -59.29 30.96 -12.94
N ASP A 149 -59.27 32.29 -13.08
CA ASP A 149 -60.28 33.18 -12.54
C ASP A 149 -61.56 33.02 -13.38
N ALA A 150 -62.67 32.66 -12.75
CA ALA A 150 -63.97 32.44 -13.40
C ALA A 150 -64.53 33.70 -14.10
N LYS A 151 -63.89 34.87 -13.93
CA LYS A 151 -64.20 36.12 -14.65
C LYS A 151 -63.16 36.53 -15.70
N GLY A 152 -62.13 35.73 -15.93
CA GLY A 152 -61.09 35.98 -16.93
C GLY A 152 -61.60 35.82 -18.37
N LYS A 153 -61.10 36.65 -19.29
CA LYS A 153 -61.49 36.62 -20.72
C LYS A 153 -61.22 35.23 -21.34
N THR A 154 -62.20 34.70 -22.06
CA THR A 154 -62.15 33.42 -22.79
C THR A 154 -61.03 33.43 -23.84
N ILE A 155 -60.25 32.35 -23.91
CA ILE A 155 -59.22 32.16 -24.93
C ILE A 155 -59.87 32.07 -26.32
N THR A 156 -59.54 32.99 -27.22
CA THR A 156 -59.90 32.92 -28.63
C THR A 156 -58.80 32.21 -29.41
N VAL A 157 -59.06 30.99 -29.87
CA VAL A 157 -58.19 30.29 -30.83
C VAL A 157 -58.63 30.71 -32.23
N THR A 158 -57.80 31.49 -32.93
CA THR A 158 -57.97 31.67 -34.38
C THR A 158 -57.47 30.42 -35.07
N ALA A 159 -58.39 29.62 -35.59
CA ALA A 159 -58.07 28.54 -36.51
C ALA A 159 -57.66 29.14 -37.86
N GLU A 160 -56.51 28.71 -38.37
CA GLU A 160 -56.13 28.86 -39.77
C GLU A 160 -56.59 27.62 -40.54
#